data_AF-A0A933CR91-F1
#
_entry.id   AF-A0A933CR91-F1
#
_cell.length_a   1.000
_cell.length_b   1.000
_cell.length_c   1.000
_cell.angle_alpha   90.00
_cell.angle_beta   90.00
_cell.angle_gamma   90.00
#
_symmetry.space_group_name_H-M   'P 1'
#
loop_
_entity.id
_entity.type
_entity.pdbx_description
1 polymer ?
#
loop_
_entity_poly.entity_id
_entity_poly.type
_entity_poly.pdbx_seq_one_letter_code
_entity_poly.pdbx_strand_id
1 'polypeptide(L)'
;MRHPSLIPLSHDHHHGLALALRCRKQALGQIKPMGMEGLKTRAEEFARFFTDNLVPHFEAEEKVLFPLLRSYGDESVPLIEELLKDHEQMRKSVALLSDEKKLGKLLYDLGDLLERHIRREERELFPIFEKQVTPDGAEAVKKEFDKILNRPER
;
A
#
# COMPACT_ATOMS: atom_id res chain seq x y z
N MET A 1 10.02 10.78 -14.00
CA MET A 1 10.85 9.70 -13.42
C MET A 1 10.70 9.80 -11.92
N ARG A 2 10.45 8.69 -11.21
CA ARG A 2 10.18 8.72 -9.76
C ARG A 2 11.42 9.17 -8.99
N HIS A 3 11.26 10.05 -7.99
CA HIS A 3 12.38 10.49 -7.17
C HIS A 3 13.05 9.31 -6.42
N PRO A 4 14.39 9.23 -6.31
CA PRO A 4 15.08 8.10 -5.69
C PRO A 4 14.61 7.73 -4.28
N SER A 5 14.22 8.73 -3.47
CA SER A 5 13.68 8.51 -2.11
C SER A 5 12.34 7.78 -2.11
N LEU A 6 11.56 7.81 -3.19
CA LEU A 6 10.25 7.17 -3.30
C LEU A 6 10.31 5.79 -3.99
N ILE A 7 11.43 5.45 -4.64
CA ILE A 7 11.60 4.16 -5.33
C ILE A 7 11.31 2.96 -4.42
N PRO A 8 11.73 2.92 -3.14
CA PRO A 8 11.43 1.80 -2.26
C PRO A 8 9.94 1.53 -2.10
N LEU A 9 9.13 2.60 -1.96
CA LEU A 9 7.67 2.52 -1.86
C LEU A 9 7.05 2.11 -3.20
N SER A 10 7.49 2.71 -4.32
CA SER A 10 7.03 2.31 -5.66
C SER A 10 7.34 0.84 -6.00
N HIS A 11 8.39 0.25 -5.44
CA HIS A 11 8.65 -1.19 -5.57
C HIS A 11 7.58 -2.03 -4.86
N ASP A 12 7.18 -1.65 -3.65
CA ASP A 12 6.06 -2.31 -2.95
C ASP A 12 4.75 -2.17 -3.70
N HIS A 13 4.49 -0.99 -4.27
CA HIS A 13 3.33 -0.73 -5.11
C HIS A 13 3.23 -1.69 -6.29
N HIS A 14 4.35 -1.99 -6.96
CA HIS A 14 4.35 -2.94 -8.06
C HIS A 14 3.88 -4.33 -7.62
N HIS A 15 4.41 -4.82 -6.49
CA HIS A 15 4.00 -6.10 -5.92
C HIS A 15 2.55 -6.08 -5.42
N GLY A 16 2.13 -4.98 -4.79
CA GLY A 16 0.78 -4.76 -4.30
C GLY A 16 -0.26 -4.77 -5.42
N LEU A 17 0.00 -4.11 -6.55
CA LEU A 17 -0.88 -4.11 -7.72
C LEU A 17 -1.04 -5.50 -8.34
N ALA A 18 0.05 -6.27 -8.42
CA ALA A 18 0.00 -7.63 -8.92
C ALA A 18 -0.85 -8.53 -8.01
N LEU A 19 -0.70 -8.40 -6.69
CA LEU A 19 -1.49 -9.13 -5.71
C LEU A 19 -2.96 -8.71 -5.72
N ALA A 20 -3.25 -7.41 -5.74
CA ALA A 20 -4.59 -6.85 -5.87
C ALA A 20 -5.34 -7.44 -7.07
N LEU A 21 -4.69 -7.49 -8.24
CA LEU A 21 -5.26 -8.10 -9.44
C LEU A 21 -5.54 -9.60 -9.25
N ARG A 22 -4.61 -10.36 -8.65
CA ARG A 22 -4.81 -11.79 -8.37
C ARG A 22 -5.98 -12.02 -7.40
N CYS A 23 -6.11 -11.21 -6.37
CA CYS A 23 -7.21 -11.25 -5.39
C CYS A 23 -8.56 -11.04 -6.08
N ARG A 24 -8.70 -9.98 -6.88
CA ARG A 24 -9.94 -9.70 -7.63
C ARG A 24 -10.28 -10.82 -8.61
N LYS A 25 -9.30 -11.31 -9.37
CA LYS A 25 -9.50 -12.44 -10.31
C LYS A 25 -9.91 -13.73 -9.58
N GLN A 26 -9.31 -14.03 -8.43
CA GLN A 26 -9.67 -15.19 -7.64
C GLN A 26 -11.10 -15.10 -7.11
N ALA A 27 -11.48 -13.94 -6.57
CA ALA A 27 -12.82 -13.69 -6.05
C ALA A 27 -13.91 -13.85 -7.14
N LEU A 28 -13.57 -13.54 -8.39
CA LEU A 28 -14.44 -13.74 -9.55
C LEU A 28 -14.35 -15.15 -10.17
N GLY A 29 -13.57 -16.07 -9.59
CA GLY A 29 -13.40 -17.43 -10.10
C GLY A 29 -12.64 -17.52 -11.43
N GLN A 30 -11.80 -16.52 -11.75
CA GLN A 30 -11.12 -16.40 -13.04
C GLN A 30 -9.74 -17.08 -13.08
N ILE A 31 -9.24 -17.60 -11.95
CA ILE A 31 -7.94 -18.28 -11.84
C ILE A 31 -8.06 -19.55 -10.99
N LYS A 32 -7.10 -20.47 -11.15
CA LYS A 32 -7.04 -21.76 -10.46
C LYS A 32 -6.08 -21.71 -9.23
N PRO A 33 -6.30 -22.56 -8.20
CA PRO A 33 -7.48 -23.39 -7.99
C PRO A 33 -8.73 -22.53 -7.77
N MET A 34 -9.92 -23.03 -8.13
CA MET A 34 -11.17 -22.29 -8.01
C MET A 34 -11.84 -22.55 -6.66
N GLY A 35 -12.89 -21.77 -6.36
CA GLY A 35 -13.68 -21.96 -5.14
C GLY A 35 -12.90 -21.66 -3.86
N MET A 36 -13.29 -22.32 -2.76
CA MET A 36 -12.80 -21.99 -1.43
C MET A 36 -11.29 -22.22 -1.26
N GLU A 37 -10.72 -23.22 -1.92
CA GLU A 37 -9.27 -23.50 -1.89
C GLU A 37 -8.46 -22.32 -2.44
N GLY A 38 -8.85 -21.80 -3.60
CA GLY A 38 -8.21 -20.64 -4.19
C GLY A 38 -8.39 -19.38 -3.35
N LEU A 39 -9.59 -19.16 -2.81
CA LEU A 39 -9.87 -18.03 -1.91
C LEU A 39 -8.98 -18.06 -0.67
N LYS A 40 -8.84 -19.20 0.00
CA LYS A 40 -7.97 -19.36 1.18
C LYS A 40 -6.50 -19.11 0.82
N THR A 41 -6.03 -19.69 -0.29
CA THR A 41 -4.66 -19.49 -0.77
C THR A 41 -4.36 -18.00 -0.99
N ARG A 42 -5.28 -17.26 -1.62
CA ARG A 42 -5.11 -15.82 -1.84
C ARG A 42 -5.22 -15.01 -0.55
N ALA A 43 -6.10 -15.38 0.36
CA ALA A 43 -6.24 -14.71 1.65
C ALA A 43 -4.96 -14.83 2.49
N GLU A 44 -4.35 -16.02 2.53
CA GLU A 44 -3.05 -16.25 3.20
C GLU A 44 -1.91 -15.47 2.54
N GLU A 45 -1.89 -15.39 1.20
CA GLU A 45 -0.92 -14.56 0.48
C GLU A 45 -1.10 -13.07 0.79
N PHE A 46 -2.35 -12.59 0.81
CA PHE A 46 -2.65 -11.21 1.17
C PHE A 46 -2.29 -10.89 2.62
N ALA A 47 -2.63 -11.75 3.57
CA ALA A 47 -2.30 -11.55 4.99
C ALA A 47 -0.78 -11.52 5.23
N ARG A 48 -0.01 -12.38 4.55
CA ARG A 48 1.46 -12.35 4.60
C ARG A 48 2.02 -11.07 4.00
N PHE A 49 1.64 -10.73 2.77
CA PHE A 49 2.08 -9.49 2.12
C PHE A 49 1.70 -8.26 2.94
N PHE A 50 0.52 -8.26 3.55
CA PHE A 50 0.08 -7.18 4.42
C PHE A 50 1.04 -7.01 5.60
N THR A 51 1.39 -8.10 6.29
CA THR A 51 2.26 -8.07 7.47
C THR A 51 3.70 -7.73 7.11
N ASP A 52 4.23 -8.35 6.06
CA ASP A 52 5.66 -8.28 5.72
C ASP A 52 6.01 -7.04 4.88
N ASN A 53 5.06 -6.52 4.10
CA ASN A 53 5.28 -5.40 3.20
C ASN A 53 4.41 -4.18 3.54
N LEU A 54 3.08 -4.32 3.61
CA LEU A 54 2.21 -3.14 3.74
C LEU A 54 2.28 -2.48 5.13
N VAL A 55 2.46 -3.25 6.20
CA VAL A 55 2.63 -2.68 7.55
C VAL A 55 3.86 -1.76 7.63
N PRO A 56 5.08 -2.20 7.29
CA PRO A 56 6.24 -1.29 7.30
C PRO A 56 6.12 -0.18 6.25
N HIS A 57 5.46 -0.42 5.12
CA HIS A 57 5.17 0.60 4.11
C HIS A 57 4.30 1.73 4.67
N PHE A 58 3.15 1.39 5.25
CA PHE A 58 2.27 2.36 5.90
C PHE A 58 2.97 3.06 7.05
N GLU A 59 3.82 2.36 7.80
CA GLU A 59 4.61 2.99 8.87
C GLU A 59 5.56 4.07 8.32
N ALA A 60 6.24 3.78 7.21
CA ALA A 60 7.12 4.75 6.54
C ALA A 60 6.32 5.98 6.07
N GLU A 61 5.14 5.76 5.51
CA GLU A 61 4.28 6.85 5.05
C GLU A 61 3.73 7.69 6.20
N GLU A 62 3.10 7.04 7.18
CA GLU A 62 2.42 7.69 8.30
C GLU A 62 3.38 8.44 9.22
N LYS A 63 4.60 7.91 9.45
CA LYS A 63 5.58 8.50 10.37
C LYS A 63 6.55 9.45 9.70
N VAL A 64 6.77 9.34 8.39
CA VAL A 64 7.82 10.11 7.70
C VAL A 64 7.26 10.91 6.54
N LEU A 65 6.62 10.26 5.56
CA LEU A 65 6.20 10.93 4.32
C LEU A 65 5.08 11.95 4.56
N PHE A 66 4.00 11.53 5.22
CA PHE A 66 2.82 12.36 5.44
C PHE A 66 3.13 13.56 6.35
N PRO A 67 3.85 13.42 7.48
CA PRO A 67 4.26 14.57 8.29
C PRO A 67 5.13 15.56 7.51
N LEU A 68 6.05 15.06 6.68
CA LEU A 68 6.86 15.95 5.84
C LEU A 68 5.98 16.73 4.86
N LEU A 69 5.12 16.06 4.10
CA LEU A 69 4.27 16.73 3.11
C LEU A 69 3.36 17.79 3.74
N ARG A 70 2.82 17.52 4.95
CA ARG A 70 2.04 18.53 5.71
C ARG A 70 2.86 19.76 6.09
N SER A 71 4.19 19.63 6.27
CA SER A 71 5.07 20.77 6.56
C SER A 71 5.35 21.68 5.35
N TYR A 72 5.12 21.18 4.12
CA TYR A 72 5.32 21.94 2.88
C TYR A 72 4.06 22.66 2.38
N GLY A 73 2.89 22.38 2.99
CA GLY A 73 1.65 23.11 2.78
C GLY A 73 0.40 22.24 2.82
N ASP A 74 -0.76 22.89 2.75
CA ASP A 74 -2.06 22.24 2.93
C ASP A 74 -2.56 21.48 1.68
N GLU A 75 -1.90 21.63 0.52
CA GLU A 75 -2.30 20.98 -0.76
C GLU A 75 -2.43 19.45 -0.61
N SER A 76 -1.57 18.84 0.21
CA SER A 76 -1.55 17.39 0.43
C SER A 76 -2.51 16.91 1.53
N VAL A 77 -3.02 17.80 2.39
CA VAL A 77 -3.75 17.42 3.61
C VAL A 77 -5.00 16.59 3.32
N PRO A 78 -5.93 17.00 2.42
CA PRO A 78 -7.12 16.21 2.14
C PRO A 78 -6.79 14.81 1.61
N LEU A 79 -5.77 14.72 0.76
CA LEU A 79 -5.31 13.47 0.17
C LEU A 79 -4.75 12.51 1.23
N ILE A 80 -3.93 13.03 2.14
CA ILE A 80 -3.36 12.25 3.25
C ILE A 80 -4.47 11.70 4.16
N GLU A 81 -5.50 12.50 4.47
CA GLU A 81 -6.62 12.04 5.29
C GLU A 81 -7.42 10.90 4.63
N GLU A 82 -7.50 10.88 3.30
CA GLU A 82 -8.11 9.76 2.57
C GLU A 82 -7.22 8.51 2.62
N LEU A 83 -5.91 8.65 2.41
CA LEU A 83 -4.97 7.53 2.45
C LEU A 83 -4.92 6.87 3.84
N LEU A 84 -4.95 7.68 4.91
CA LEU A 84 -5.04 7.18 6.28
C LEU A 84 -6.31 6.36 6.54
N LYS A 85 -7.45 6.77 5.95
CA LYS A 85 -8.70 6.00 6.04
C LYS A 85 -8.59 4.69 5.26
N ASP A 86 -7.96 4.71 4.09
CA ASP A 86 -7.69 3.50 3.32
C ASP A 86 -6.80 2.51 4.11
N HIS A 87 -5.73 2.99 4.77
CA HIS A 87 -4.87 2.17 5.63
C HIS A 87 -5.67 1.49 6.75
N GLU A 88 -6.46 2.28 7.48
CA GLU A 88 -7.28 1.78 8.58
C GLU A 88 -8.35 0.79 8.10
N GLN A 89 -8.96 1.03 6.94
CA GLN A 89 -9.91 0.11 6.34
C GLN A 89 -9.24 -1.20 5.92
N MET A 90 -8.02 -1.17 5.37
CA MET A 90 -7.25 -2.37 5.05
C MET A 90 -6.89 -3.16 6.31
N ARG A 91 -6.40 -2.50 7.38
CA ARG A 91 -6.12 -3.14 8.68
C ARG A 91 -7.34 -3.89 9.22
N LYS A 92 -8.51 -3.25 9.22
CA LYS A 92 -9.78 -3.87 9.65
C LYS A 92 -10.18 -5.04 8.76
N SER A 93 -10.05 -4.90 7.45
CA SER A 93 -10.50 -5.92 6.49
C SER A 93 -9.62 -7.17 6.52
N VAL A 94 -8.31 -7.02 6.72
CA VAL A 94 -7.36 -8.14 6.85
C VAL A 94 -7.66 -8.98 8.09
N ALA A 95 -8.06 -8.36 9.21
CA ALA A 95 -8.46 -9.09 10.42
C ALA A 95 -9.68 -9.99 10.22
N LEU A 96 -10.46 -9.78 9.16
CA LEU A 96 -11.66 -10.56 8.82
C LEU A 96 -11.40 -11.67 7.79
N LEU A 97 -10.17 -11.84 7.31
CA LEU A 97 -9.83 -12.85 6.29
C LEU A 97 -10.04 -14.31 6.74
N SER A 98 -10.28 -14.55 8.04
CA SER A 98 -10.65 -15.86 8.58
C SER A 98 -12.15 -16.19 8.43
N ASP A 99 -13.00 -15.23 8.04
CA ASP A 99 -14.44 -15.46 7.81
C ASP A 99 -14.70 -16.05 6.41
N GLU A 100 -14.81 -17.38 6.35
CA GLU A 100 -15.04 -18.12 5.11
C GLU A 100 -16.33 -17.71 4.38
N LYS A 101 -17.37 -17.28 5.09
CA LYS A 101 -18.67 -16.95 4.47
C LYS A 101 -18.59 -15.70 3.60
N LYS A 102 -17.68 -14.77 3.94
CA LYS A 102 -17.51 -13.49 3.25
C LYS A 102 -16.20 -13.39 2.48
N LEU A 103 -15.38 -14.45 2.51
CA LEU A 103 -14.00 -14.42 2.01
C LEU A 103 -13.89 -13.92 0.57
N GLY A 104 -14.75 -14.41 -0.34
CA GLY A 104 -14.75 -13.97 -1.73
C GLY A 104 -14.97 -12.47 -1.89
N LYS A 105 -15.98 -11.92 -1.20
CA LYS A 105 -16.27 -10.48 -1.23
C LYS A 105 -15.14 -9.66 -0.57
N LEU A 106 -14.69 -10.08 0.62
CA LEU A 106 -13.60 -9.41 1.34
C LEU A 106 -12.33 -9.34 0.50
N LEU A 107 -11.97 -10.44 -0.17
CA LEU A 107 -10.78 -10.51 -1.02
C LEU A 107 -10.90 -9.61 -2.26
N TYR A 108 -12.09 -9.52 -2.87
CA TYR A 108 -12.34 -8.59 -3.96
C TYR A 108 -12.20 -7.13 -3.50
N ASP A 109 -12.87 -6.78 -2.41
CA ASP A 109 -12.89 -5.42 -1.87
C ASP A 109 -11.49 -4.98 -1.42
N LEU A 110 -10.71 -5.87 -0.79
CA LEU A 110 -9.31 -5.61 -0.43
C LEU A 110 -8.44 -5.38 -1.67
N GLY A 111 -8.60 -6.19 -2.71
CA GLY A 111 -7.86 -6.01 -3.95
C GLY A 111 -8.21 -4.69 -4.65
N ASP A 112 -9.49 -4.31 -4.67
CA ASP A 112 -9.93 -3.03 -5.23
C ASP A 112 -9.39 -1.84 -4.42
N LEU A 113 -9.53 -1.89 -3.09
CA LEU A 113 -9.04 -0.86 -2.18
C LEU A 113 -7.53 -0.65 -2.33
N LEU A 114 -6.74 -1.73 -2.28
CA LEU A 114 -5.29 -1.65 -2.42
C LEU A 114 -4.87 -1.07 -3.78
N GLU A 115 -5.54 -1.46 -4.87
CA GLU A 115 -5.24 -0.89 -6.20
C GLU A 115 -5.55 0.60 -6.26
N ARG A 116 -6.72 1.04 -5.77
CA ARG A 116 -7.10 2.45 -5.78
C ARG A 116 -6.16 3.30 -4.94
N HIS A 117 -5.82 2.80 -3.76
CA HIS A 117 -4.89 3.41 -2.82
C HIS A 117 -3.50 3.62 -3.46
N ILE A 118 -2.87 2.56 -3.97
CA ILE A 118 -1.57 2.63 -4.66
C ILE A 118 -1.60 3.62 -5.84
N ARG A 119 -2.67 3.59 -6.64
CA ARG A 119 -2.80 4.48 -7.80
C ARG A 119 -2.87 5.95 -7.39
N ARG A 120 -3.49 6.23 -6.25
CA ARG A 120 -3.62 7.58 -5.70
C ARG A 120 -2.27 8.10 -5.22
N GLU A 121 -1.50 7.29 -4.52
CA GLU A 121 -0.14 7.66 -4.11
C GLU A 121 0.75 7.94 -5.31
N GLU A 122 0.80 7.02 -6.28
CA GLU A 122 1.65 7.15 -7.46
C GLU A 122 1.28 8.34 -8.35
N ARG A 123 -0.02 8.66 -8.48
CA ARG A 123 -0.50 9.65 -9.46
C ARG A 123 -0.78 11.03 -8.85
N GLU A 124 -0.96 11.12 -7.55
CA GLU A 124 -1.38 12.35 -6.88
C GLU A 124 -0.39 12.74 -5.78
N LEU A 125 -0.13 11.85 -4.82
CA LEU A 125 0.72 12.17 -3.67
C LEU A 125 2.20 12.34 -4.06
N PHE A 126 2.76 11.39 -4.80
CA PHE A 126 4.17 11.40 -5.17
C PHE A 126 4.52 12.57 -6.11
N PRO A 127 3.68 12.97 -7.08
CA PRO A 127 3.88 14.22 -7.81
C PRO A 127 3.88 15.47 -6.93
N ILE A 128 3.05 15.54 -5.88
CA ILE A 128 3.08 16.65 -4.91
C ILE A 128 4.43 16.66 -4.19
N PHE A 129 4.90 15.50 -3.73
CA PHE A 129 6.23 15.36 -3.13
C PHE A 129 7.33 15.87 -4.06
N GLU A 130 7.35 15.42 -5.31
CA GLU A 130 8.36 15.79 -6.31
C GLU A 130 8.35 17.28 -6.67
N LYS A 131 7.19 17.93 -6.53
CA LYS A 131 7.02 19.37 -6.80
C LYS A 131 7.43 20.25 -5.62
N GLN A 132 7.16 19.82 -4.39
CA GLN A 132 7.26 20.67 -3.21
C GLN A 132 8.51 20.40 -2.35
N VAL A 133 8.94 19.15 -2.25
CA VAL A 133 9.99 18.75 -1.31
C VAL A 133 11.37 19.11 -1.84
N THR A 134 12.16 19.77 -1.00
CA THR A 134 13.56 20.12 -1.32
C THR A 134 14.47 18.88 -1.36
N PRO A 135 15.62 18.94 -2.07
CA PRO A 135 16.57 17.83 -2.09
C PRO A 135 17.00 17.35 -0.70
N ASP A 136 17.25 18.28 0.23
CA ASP A 136 17.63 17.96 1.61
C ASP A 136 16.51 17.24 2.36
N GLY A 137 15.26 17.68 2.17
CA GLY A 137 14.08 17.01 2.71
C GLY A 137 13.91 15.59 2.15
N ALA A 138 14.15 15.41 0.85
CA ALA A 138 14.03 14.11 0.21
C ALA A 138 15.12 13.11 0.65
N GLU A 139 16.34 13.59 0.87
CA GLU A 139 17.43 12.77 1.42
C GLU A 139 17.18 12.37 2.88
N ALA A 140 16.61 13.28 3.68
CA ALA A 140 16.21 12.96 5.06
C ALA A 140 15.14 11.84 5.09
N VAL A 141 14.13 11.92 4.23
CA VAL A 141 13.09 10.87 4.10
C VAL A 141 13.69 9.53 3.74
N LYS A 142 14.61 9.51 2.76
CA LYS A 142 15.25 8.28 2.31
C LYS A 142 15.93 7.53 3.48
N LYS A 143 16.68 8.25 4.31
CA LYS A 143 17.36 7.68 5.48
C LYS A 143 16.40 7.09 6.51
N GLU A 144 15.23 7.70 6.72
CA GLU A 144 14.22 7.15 7.63
C GLU A 144 13.49 5.96 7.01
N PHE A 145 13.22 5.98 5.70
CA PHE A 145 12.66 4.83 4.98
C PHE A 145 13.56 3.60 5.07
N ASP A 146 14.88 3.76 4.90
CA ASP A 146 15.82 2.64 4.97
C ASP A 146 15.80 1.94 6.36
N LYS A 147 15.58 2.72 7.43
CA LYS A 147 15.42 2.19 8.80
C LYS A 147 14.11 1.43 8.99
N ILE A 148 13.00 1.96 8.47
CA ILE A 148 11.65 1.40 8.69
C ILE A 148 11.41 0.17 7.81
N LEU A 149 11.75 0.27 6.52
CA LEU A 149 11.51 -0.80 5.56
C LEU A 149 12.48 -1.97 5.75
N ASN A 150 13.47 -1.84 6.65
CA ASN A 150 14.41 -2.87 7.06
C ASN A 150 15.08 -3.58 5.87
N ARG A 151 15.37 -2.81 4.82
CA ARG A 151 16.00 -3.31 3.60
C ARG A 151 17.49 -3.13 3.74
N PRO A 152 18.30 -4.21 3.80
CA PRO A 152 19.74 -4.03 3.62
C PRO A 152 19.96 -3.37 2.25
N GLU A 153 20.85 -2.38 2.21
CA GLU A 153 21.35 -1.81 0.95
C GLU A 153 21.73 -2.98 0.03
N ARG A 154 21.04 -3.11 -1.11
CA ARG A 154 21.37 -4.12 -2.12
C ARG A 154 22.57 -3.68 -2.94
#